data_AF-A0A833PAN1-F1
#
_entry.id   AF-A0A833PAN1-F1
#
_cell.length_a   1.000
_cell.length_b   1.000
_cell.length_c   1.000
_cell.angle_alpha   90.00
_cell.angle_beta   90.00
_cell.angle_gamma   90.00
#
_symmetry.space_group_name_H-M   'P 1'
#
loop_
_entity.id
_entity.type
_entity.pdbx_description
1 polymer ?
#
loop_
_entity_poly.entity_id
_entity_poly.type
_entity_poly.pdbx_seq_one_letter_code
_entity_poly.pdbx_strand_id
1 'polypeptide(L)'
;MGVGGASPTAGTSCATCLKKFLVHFRRPQDYSGNYGFDWLRDDYIYANKHIAKEGNIKKALCLDIAKLKIEYKTDVKNPISPYGKEYFPAWLSLFSYINGSNSPHISTMTKNGVQLDLFIEEIEPLSNDGTELIFECQNNFIQLSPKQIPLVNVLKKKVQDSDGTKQFYHLPRSILIKCEGGWLNDHEEIKVFAKKGSVKVEVGKLMLYKNDSIKHADIILIPVITEYRGGKPILPDRVDAYEHLIKRISFNQALIRAEIKRETIFDLTKYQSDPLVNFIQSSTYSTSASEFARALRELYNKYGPIQVNGGIDQNGNGTSNSKKTFVFLTTKQTASGGICTLDGYVWGDMVVVFKSNLNHAHSYPHELGHSFSLPHTFQTGSLAKHTFYQGYTENFMDYWSDGAGQVNKFHDNKLKRPFTFYKWQWDIMRQDKSML
;
A
#
# COMPACT_ATOMS: atom_id res chain seq x y z
N MET A 1 -36.56 -35.82 36.42
CA MET A 1 -37.02 -36.53 35.21
C MET A 1 -36.88 -35.57 34.03
N GLY A 2 -36.03 -35.92 33.07
CA GLY A 2 -35.67 -35.06 31.95
C GLY A 2 -36.78 -35.00 30.92
N VAL A 3 -37.14 -33.78 30.51
CA VAL A 3 -38.04 -33.56 29.37
C VAL A 3 -37.15 -33.52 28.13
N GLY A 4 -37.17 -34.63 27.37
CA GLY A 4 -36.47 -34.72 26.09
C GLY A 4 -37.09 -33.78 25.07
N GLY A 5 -36.33 -32.78 24.65
CA GLY A 5 -36.67 -31.96 23.49
C GLY A 5 -36.57 -32.79 22.22
N ALA A 6 -37.69 -32.92 21.50
CA ALA A 6 -37.73 -33.60 20.22
C ALA A 6 -36.81 -32.91 19.20
N SER A 7 -36.01 -33.71 18.48
CA SER A 7 -35.30 -33.25 17.28
C SER A 7 -36.32 -32.79 16.24
N PRO A 8 -36.10 -31.64 15.57
CA PRO A 8 -37.02 -31.17 14.55
C PRO A 8 -37.03 -32.11 13.34
N THR A 9 -38.23 -32.32 12.80
CA THR A 9 -38.52 -33.12 11.61
C THR A 9 -37.77 -32.58 10.39
N ALA A 10 -37.22 -33.48 9.57
CA ALA A 10 -36.57 -33.13 8.31
C ALA A 10 -37.55 -32.35 7.41
N GLY A 11 -37.16 -31.14 6.99
CA GLY A 11 -37.97 -30.26 6.14
C GLY A 11 -38.51 -29.00 6.81
N THR A 12 -38.39 -28.87 8.14
CA THR A 12 -38.77 -27.63 8.85
C THR A 12 -37.57 -26.67 8.92
N SER A 13 -37.66 -25.53 8.23
CA SER A 13 -36.66 -24.46 8.32
C SER A 13 -36.62 -23.93 9.76
N CYS A 14 -35.53 -24.18 10.47
CA CYS A 14 -35.36 -23.63 11.82
C CYS A 14 -35.39 -22.10 11.79
N ALA A 15 -36.38 -21.51 12.46
CA ALA A 15 -36.63 -20.06 12.47
C ALA A 15 -35.47 -19.23 13.06
N THR A 16 -34.59 -19.86 13.86
CA THR A 16 -33.50 -19.19 14.58
C THR A 16 -32.11 -19.75 14.28
N CYS A 17 -32.01 -20.83 13.49
CA CYS A 17 -30.71 -21.42 13.18
C CYS A 17 -30.04 -20.60 12.08
N LEU A 18 -29.01 -19.83 12.46
CA LEU A 18 -28.09 -19.18 11.53
C LEU A 18 -27.10 -20.22 10.99
N LYS A 19 -26.97 -20.26 9.66
CA LYS A 19 -25.88 -21.00 9.01
C LYS A 19 -24.54 -20.33 9.29
N LYS A 20 -23.48 -21.12 9.31
CA LYS A 20 -22.12 -20.61 9.55
C LYS A 20 -21.48 -20.11 8.27
N PHE A 21 -20.96 -18.88 8.31
CA PHE A 21 -20.18 -18.28 7.23
C PHE A 21 -19.35 -17.11 7.77
N LEU A 22 -18.33 -16.69 7.01
CA LEU A 22 -17.56 -15.49 7.33
C LEU A 22 -17.80 -14.42 6.28
N VAL A 23 -17.80 -13.15 6.69
CA VAL A 23 -17.86 -11.99 5.79
C VAL A 23 -16.48 -11.35 5.72
N HIS A 24 -15.97 -11.16 4.52
CA HIS A 24 -14.69 -10.52 4.26
C HIS A 24 -14.86 -9.30 3.35
N PHE A 25 -14.31 -8.16 3.76
CA PHE A 25 -14.24 -6.98 2.91
C PHE A 25 -13.06 -7.09 1.95
N ARG A 26 -13.25 -6.69 0.69
CA ARG A 26 -12.18 -6.61 -0.31
C ARG A 26 -12.31 -5.33 -1.13
N ARG A 27 -11.18 -4.83 -1.62
CA ARG A 27 -11.16 -3.77 -2.63
C ARG A 27 -11.75 -4.27 -3.96
N PRO A 28 -12.45 -3.42 -4.74
CA PRO A 28 -12.95 -3.78 -6.06
C PRO A 28 -11.79 -4.02 -7.04
N GLN A 29 -12.09 -4.75 -8.13
CA GLN A 29 -11.08 -5.15 -9.13
C GLN A 29 -10.36 -3.96 -9.79
N ASP A 30 -11.05 -2.83 -9.94
CA ASP A 30 -10.53 -1.59 -10.54
C ASP A 30 -9.97 -0.60 -9.51
N TYR A 31 -9.74 -1.04 -8.27
CA TYR A 31 -9.01 -0.26 -7.29
C TYR A 31 -7.69 0.24 -7.90
N SER A 32 -7.36 1.50 -7.66
CA SER A 32 -6.20 2.15 -8.28
C SER A 32 -5.14 2.61 -7.28
N GLY A 33 -5.40 2.52 -5.96
CA GLY A 33 -4.51 3.01 -4.91
C GLY A 33 -4.98 4.30 -4.22
N ASN A 34 -6.06 4.91 -4.68
CA ASN A 34 -6.55 6.22 -4.23
C ASN A 34 -6.99 6.32 -2.74
N TYR A 35 -7.03 5.20 -2.02
CA TYR A 35 -7.26 5.09 -0.58
C TYR A 35 -6.47 3.86 -0.08
N GLY A 36 -6.21 3.71 1.22
CA GLY A 36 -5.44 2.56 1.70
C GLY A 36 -6.33 1.35 1.93
N PHE A 37 -5.94 0.18 1.42
CA PHE A 37 -6.62 -1.07 1.71
C PHE A 37 -5.64 -2.24 1.79
N ASP A 38 -5.65 -2.97 2.91
CA ASP A 38 -4.78 -4.11 3.14
C ASP A 38 -5.53 -5.25 3.86
N TRP A 39 -5.17 -6.50 3.57
CA TRP A 39 -5.70 -7.68 4.25
C TRP A 39 -4.71 -8.83 4.15
N LEU A 40 -4.76 -9.75 5.12
CA LEU A 40 -3.97 -10.97 5.08
C LEU A 40 -4.47 -11.87 3.95
N ARG A 41 -3.66 -12.07 2.93
CA ARG A 41 -4.00 -12.95 1.80
C ARG A 41 -3.67 -14.38 2.11
N ASP A 42 -4.49 -15.28 1.58
CA ASP A 42 -4.28 -16.71 1.64
C ASP A 42 -2.92 -17.10 1.03
N ASP A 43 -2.55 -16.50 -0.10
CA ASP A 43 -1.23 -16.68 -0.74
C ASP A 43 -0.04 -16.32 0.15
N TYR A 44 -0.23 -15.48 1.18
CA TYR A 44 0.86 -15.10 2.09
C TYR A 44 1.16 -16.18 3.12
N ILE A 45 0.17 -17.04 3.44
CA ILE A 45 0.25 -17.97 4.57
C ILE A 45 0.03 -19.43 4.18
N TYR A 46 -0.55 -19.71 3.02
CA TYR A 46 -0.77 -21.07 2.53
C TYR A 46 0.17 -21.40 1.38
N ALA A 47 0.59 -22.67 1.34
CA ALA A 47 1.49 -23.18 0.31
C ALA A 47 0.78 -23.38 -1.04
N ASN A 48 0.50 -22.28 -1.73
CA ASN A 48 -0.28 -22.29 -2.97
C ASN A 48 0.37 -21.54 -4.14
N LYS A 49 1.54 -20.93 -3.95
CA LYS A 49 2.32 -20.28 -5.01
C LYS A 49 3.55 -21.07 -5.39
N HIS A 50 3.69 -21.30 -6.68
CA HIS A 50 4.91 -21.88 -7.23
C HIS A 50 6.02 -20.84 -7.24
N ILE A 51 7.12 -21.14 -6.57
CA ILE A 51 8.28 -20.24 -6.46
C ILE A 51 9.39 -20.76 -7.35
N ALA A 52 9.73 -20.00 -8.41
CA ALA A 52 10.67 -20.45 -9.44
C ALA A 52 12.05 -20.79 -8.86
N LYS A 53 12.58 -19.95 -7.97
CA LYS A 53 13.89 -20.14 -7.32
C LYS A 53 13.96 -21.39 -6.44
N GLU A 54 12.81 -21.90 -5.99
CA GLU A 54 12.70 -23.08 -5.11
C GLU A 54 12.34 -24.35 -5.92
N GLY A 55 12.77 -24.43 -7.17
CA GLY A 55 12.44 -25.57 -8.04
C GLY A 55 10.95 -25.65 -8.40
N ASN A 56 10.26 -24.51 -8.43
CA ASN A 56 8.83 -24.41 -8.76
C ASN A 56 7.92 -25.18 -7.79
N ILE A 57 8.28 -25.24 -6.50
CA ILE A 57 7.49 -25.88 -5.44
C ILE A 57 6.43 -24.90 -4.91
N LYS A 58 5.27 -25.42 -4.50
CA LYS A 58 4.24 -24.61 -3.83
C LYS A 58 4.68 -24.20 -2.43
N LYS A 59 4.73 -22.89 -2.16
CA LYS A 59 5.09 -22.28 -0.87
C LYS A 59 4.15 -21.11 -0.57
N ALA A 60 4.09 -20.74 0.71
CA ALA A 60 3.51 -19.48 1.12
C ALA A 60 4.46 -18.34 0.70
N LEU A 61 3.91 -17.17 0.37
CA LEU A 61 4.75 -16.06 -0.08
C LEU A 61 5.56 -15.44 1.06
N CYS A 62 5.05 -15.44 2.29
CA CYS A 62 5.79 -14.95 3.45
C CYS A 62 6.67 -16.05 4.04
N LEU A 63 7.90 -15.70 4.40
CA LEU A 63 8.85 -16.64 4.99
C LEU A 63 8.57 -16.92 6.47
N ASP A 64 7.96 -15.97 7.20
CA ASP A 64 7.57 -16.12 8.61
C ASP A 64 6.06 -15.88 8.79
N ILE A 65 5.30 -16.96 8.61
CA ILE A 65 3.83 -16.94 8.68
C ILE A 65 3.33 -16.57 10.07
N ALA A 66 4.00 -17.03 11.14
CA ALA A 66 3.57 -16.78 12.51
C ALA A 66 3.69 -15.29 12.86
N LYS A 67 4.83 -14.69 12.52
CA LYS A 67 5.06 -13.25 12.69
C LYS A 67 4.08 -12.42 11.86
N LEU A 68 3.79 -12.82 10.62
CA LEU A 68 2.82 -12.12 9.78
C LEU A 68 1.40 -12.18 10.35
N LYS A 69 0.97 -13.33 10.89
CA LYS A 69 -0.33 -13.44 11.56
C LYS A 69 -0.45 -12.53 12.78
N ILE A 70 0.63 -12.37 13.56
CA ILE A 70 0.67 -11.45 14.70
C ILE A 70 0.52 -10.00 14.21
N GLU A 71 1.20 -9.63 13.12
CA GLU A 71 1.07 -8.30 12.53
C GLU A 71 -0.38 -7.95 12.17
N TYR A 72 -1.09 -8.83 11.47
CA TYR A 72 -2.49 -8.60 11.09
C TYR A 72 -3.49 -8.66 12.26
N LYS A 73 -3.04 -9.02 13.47
CA LYS A 73 -3.81 -8.90 14.71
C LYS A 73 -3.44 -7.65 15.52
N THR A 74 -2.36 -6.98 15.19
CA THR A 74 -1.90 -5.77 15.89
C THR A 74 -2.90 -4.63 15.65
N ASP A 75 -3.21 -3.86 16.69
CA ASP A 75 -4.18 -2.75 16.70
C ASP A 75 -5.64 -3.11 16.37
N VAL A 76 -5.96 -4.39 16.19
CA VAL A 76 -7.34 -4.84 15.94
C VAL A 76 -8.19 -4.66 17.20
N LYS A 77 -9.18 -3.77 17.14
CA LYS A 77 -10.16 -3.61 18.22
C LYS A 77 -11.06 -4.84 18.30
N ASN A 78 -11.30 -5.29 19.53
CA ASN A 78 -12.22 -6.38 19.86
C ASN A 78 -12.09 -7.62 18.94
N PRO A 79 -10.92 -8.30 18.87
CA PRO A 79 -10.72 -9.43 17.96
C PRO A 79 -11.83 -10.47 18.06
N ILE A 80 -12.22 -11.05 16.91
CA ILE A 80 -13.33 -12.01 16.83
C ILE A 80 -12.84 -13.38 16.37
N SER A 81 -13.61 -14.41 16.74
CA SER A 81 -13.43 -15.78 16.26
C SER A 81 -14.79 -16.40 15.96
N PRO A 82 -15.50 -15.95 14.89
CA PRO A 82 -16.83 -16.43 14.57
C PRO A 82 -16.80 -17.95 14.41
N TYR A 83 -17.65 -18.65 15.17
CA TYR A 83 -17.72 -20.12 15.16
C TYR A 83 -16.39 -20.82 15.52
N GLY A 84 -15.52 -20.15 16.29
CA GLY A 84 -14.20 -20.66 16.66
C GLY A 84 -13.17 -20.63 15.53
N LYS A 85 -13.46 -19.96 14.40
CA LYS A 85 -12.54 -19.78 13.29
C LYS A 85 -11.68 -18.53 13.48
N GLU A 86 -10.38 -18.68 13.31
CA GLU A 86 -9.44 -17.55 13.28
C GLU A 86 -9.85 -16.54 12.19
N TYR A 87 -9.94 -15.27 12.55
CA TYR A 87 -10.38 -14.20 11.67
C TYR A 87 -9.38 -13.04 11.67
N PHE A 88 -9.03 -12.56 10.47
CA PHE A 88 -8.16 -11.41 10.27
C PHE A 88 -8.93 -10.34 9.51
N PRO A 89 -9.27 -9.20 10.14
CA PRO A 89 -9.98 -8.13 9.45
C PRO A 89 -9.09 -7.48 8.40
N ALA A 90 -9.72 -6.99 7.34
CA ALA A 90 -9.06 -6.04 6.45
C ALA A 90 -8.91 -4.68 7.15
N TRP A 91 -8.01 -3.85 6.62
CA TRP A 91 -7.78 -2.47 7.03
C TRP A 91 -8.13 -1.53 5.90
N LEU A 92 -8.89 -0.48 6.22
CA LEU A 92 -9.24 0.61 5.32
C LEU A 92 -8.73 1.93 5.89
N SER A 93 -7.99 2.67 5.07
CA SER A 93 -7.52 4.02 5.34
C SER A 93 -8.20 4.98 4.37
N LEU A 94 -8.90 5.98 4.92
CA LEU A 94 -9.62 7.00 4.15
C LEU A 94 -9.43 8.37 4.78
N PHE A 95 -9.44 9.41 3.95
CA PHE A 95 -9.42 10.78 4.43
C PHE A 95 -10.80 11.20 4.94
N SER A 96 -10.79 12.04 5.97
CA SER A 96 -11.96 12.78 6.44
C SER A 96 -12.35 13.89 5.48
N TYR A 97 -13.66 14.12 5.37
CA TYR A 97 -14.24 15.24 4.65
C TYR A 97 -15.19 16.06 5.54
N ILE A 98 -15.00 17.38 5.58
CA ILE A 98 -15.97 18.31 6.17
C ILE A 98 -16.16 19.45 5.16
N ASN A 99 -17.42 19.70 4.79
CA ASN A 99 -17.75 20.72 3.81
C ASN A 99 -17.26 22.10 4.26
N GLY A 100 -16.58 22.83 3.39
CA GLY A 100 -16.09 24.19 3.64
C GLY A 100 -14.94 24.32 4.65
N SER A 101 -14.35 23.21 5.12
CA SER A 101 -13.23 23.27 6.07
C SER A 101 -11.87 23.22 5.36
N ASN A 102 -10.95 24.08 5.83
CA ASN A 102 -9.56 24.15 5.37
C ASN A 102 -8.58 23.44 6.33
N SER A 103 -9.09 22.60 7.24
CA SER A 103 -8.23 21.87 8.19
C SER A 103 -7.20 21.00 7.45
N PRO A 104 -5.94 20.93 7.92
CA PRO A 104 -4.93 20.05 7.34
C PRO A 104 -5.33 18.56 7.41
N HIS A 105 -6.25 18.21 8.32
CA HIS A 105 -6.80 16.86 8.51
C HIS A 105 -7.88 16.48 7.47
N ILE A 106 -8.21 17.35 6.52
CA ILE A 106 -9.36 17.16 5.62
C ILE A 106 -8.96 17.17 4.16
N SER A 107 -9.34 16.13 3.43
CA SER A 107 -8.99 15.95 2.01
C SER A 107 -10.23 15.69 1.18
N THR A 108 -10.23 16.18 -0.06
CA THR A 108 -11.28 15.87 -1.03
C THR A 108 -11.08 14.51 -1.71
N MET A 109 -9.95 13.83 -1.49
CA MET A 109 -9.57 12.58 -2.16
C MET A 109 -10.59 11.45 -1.98
N THR A 110 -11.14 11.31 -0.77
CA THR A 110 -12.16 10.29 -0.46
C THR A 110 -13.49 10.92 -0.06
N LYS A 111 -13.79 12.15 -0.52
CA LYS A 111 -15.04 12.87 -0.19
C LYS A 111 -16.30 12.09 -0.56
N ASN A 112 -16.23 11.33 -1.64
CA ASN A 112 -17.35 10.53 -2.13
C ASN A 112 -17.45 9.17 -1.43
N GLY A 113 -16.53 8.85 -0.51
CA GLY A 113 -16.37 7.54 0.09
C GLY A 113 -15.66 6.54 -0.80
N VAL A 114 -15.62 5.31 -0.31
CA VAL A 114 -15.06 4.16 -1.01
C VAL A 114 -16.08 3.04 -1.05
N GLN A 115 -16.20 2.39 -2.20
CA GLN A 115 -17.02 1.20 -2.36
C GLN A 115 -16.15 -0.03 -2.21
N LEU A 116 -16.59 -0.96 -1.35
CA LEU A 116 -15.93 -2.24 -1.14
C LEU A 116 -16.80 -3.39 -1.60
N ASP A 117 -16.12 -4.47 -1.96
CA ASP A 117 -16.72 -5.76 -2.26
C ASP A 117 -16.88 -6.57 -0.96
N LEU A 118 -17.87 -7.45 -0.95
CA LEU A 118 -18.05 -8.45 0.09
C LEU A 118 -17.80 -9.84 -0.47
N PHE A 119 -17.03 -10.63 0.26
CA PHE A 119 -16.74 -12.03 0.00
C PHE A 119 -17.29 -12.85 1.16
N ILE A 120 -18.22 -13.75 0.89
CA ILE A 120 -18.84 -14.61 1.91
C ILE A 120 -18.25 -16.00 1.82
N GLU A 121 -17.43 -16.36 2.80
CA GLU A 121 -16.84 -17.68 2.92
C GLU A 121 -17.87 -18.66 3.48
N GLU A 122 -18.28 -19.61 2.65
CA GLU A 122 -19.26 -20.63 3.02
C GLU A 122 -18.61 -21.67 3.95
N ILE A 123 -19.03 -21.74 5.21
CA ILE A 123 -18.64 -22.83 6.14
C ILE A 123 -19.70 -23.94 6.12
N GLU A 124 -20.97 -23.55 6.11
CA GLU A 124 -22.12 -24.43 5.90
C GLU A 124 -22.90 -23.94 4.67
N PRO A 125 -23.55 -24.84 3.90
CA PRO A 125 -24.32 -24.46 2.72
C PRO A 125 -25.33 -23.35 3.03
N LEU A 126 -25.22 -22.25 2.30
CA LEU A 126 -26.11 -21.10 2.44
C LEU A 126 -27.32 -21.21 1.52
N SER A 127 -28.46 -20.75 1.99
CA SER A 127 -29.71 -20.68 1.23
C SER A 127 -30.44 -19.39 1.54
N ASN A 128 -31.46 -19.07 0.73
CA ASN A 128 -32.38 -17.99 1.07
C ASN A 128 -33.23 -18.43 2.28
N ASP A 129 -32.85 -17.97 3.47
CA ASP A 129 -33.50 -18.35 4.73
C ASP A 129 -33.92 -17.13 5.57
N GLY A 130 -33.95 -15.94 4.96
CA GLY A 130 -34.28 -14.68 5.63
C GLY A 130 -33.14 -14.08 6.47
N THR A 131 -31.93 -14.64 6.45
CA THR A 131 -30.77 -14.03 7.13
C THR A 131 -30.43 -12.66 6.53
N GLU A 132 -30.16 -11.69 7.38
CA GLU A 132 -29.69 -10.34 7.01
C GLU A 132 -28.25 -10.11 7.50
N LEU A 133 -27.46 -9.41 6.70
CA LEU A 133 -26.18 -8.84 7.11
C LEU A 133 -26.42 -7.41 7.60
N ILE A 134 -25.97 -7.08 8.80
CA ILE A 134 -26.11 -5.75 9.42
C ILE A 134 -24.72 -5.18 9.66
N PHE A 135 -24.51 -3.94 9.22
CA PHE A 135 -23.25 -3.23 9.36
C PHE A 135 -23.37 -2.17 10.45
N GLU A 136 -22.50 -2.24 11.46
CA GLU A 136 -22.55 -1.35 12.62
C GLU A 136 -21.18 -0.70 12.85
N CYS A 137 -21.18 0.63 12.99
CA CYS A 137 -20.05 1.43 13.45
C CYS A 137 -20.55 2.41 14.51
N GLN A 138 -19.82 2.52 15.63
CA GLN A 138 -20.21 3.42 16.73
C GLN A 138 -19.80 4.87 16.48
N ASN A 139 -18.85 5.10 15.57
CA ASN A 139 -18.34 6.43 15.29
C ASN A 139 -19.31 7.20 14.38
N ASN A 140 -19.81 8.34 14.87
CA ASN A 140 -20.83 9.15 14.18
C ASN A 140 -20.34 9.79 12.86
N PHE A 141 -19.02 9.87 12.63
CA PHE A 141 -18.47 10.38 11.38
C PHE A 141 -18.42 9.33 10.28
N ILE A 142 -18.66 8.05 10.61
CA ILE A 142 -18.68 6.96 9.65
C ILE A 142 -20.09 6.75 9.11
N GLN A 143 -20.26 7.03 7.82
CA GLN A 143 -21.51 6.76 7.12
C GLN A 143 -21.39 5.46 6.31
N LEU A 144 -22.35 4.56 6.51
CA LEU A 144 -22.45 3.27 5.84
C LEU A 144 -23.70 3.25 4.97
N SER A 145 -23.53 2.87 3.70
CA SER A 145 -24.64 2.68 2.78
C SER A 145 -24.44 1.44 1.92
N PRO A 146 -25.31 0.42 2.02
CA PRO A 146 -26.45 0.31 2.93
C PRO A 146 -26.02 -0.07 4.36
N LYS A 147 -26.92 0.07 5.33
CA LYS A 147 -26.72 -0.43 6.71
C LYS A 147 -27.06 -1.91 6.89
N GLN A 148 -27.82 -2.49 5.96
CA GLN A 148 -28.14 -3.91 5.94
C GLN A 148 -28.27 -4.44 4.52
N ILE A 149 -27.97 -5.72 4.34
CA ILE A 149 -28.09 -6.43 3.07
C ILE A 149 -28.72 -7.81 3.36
N PRO A 150 -29.87 -8.16 2.76
CA PRO A 150 -30.38 -9.53 2.80
C PRO A 150 -29.35 -10.51 2.24
N LEU A 151 -29.04 -11.60 2.94
CA LEU A 151 -27.99 -12.56 2.55
C LEU A 151 -28.27 -13.13 1.16
N VAL A 152 -29.54 -13.35 0.80
CA VAL A 152 -29.96 -13.82 -0.53
C VAL A 152 -29.42 -12.96 -1.68
N ASN A 153 -29.22 -11.65 -1.47
CA ASN A 153 -28.67 -10.77 -2.49
C ASN A 153 -27.21 -11.10 -2.84
N VAL A 154 -26.50 -11.76 -1.91
CA VAL A 154 -25.12 -12.19 -2.06
C VAL A 154 -25.02 -13.56 -2.73
N LEU A 155 -26.02 -14.43 -2.56
CA LEU A 155 -26.01 -15.84 -3.01
C LEU A 155 -26.23 -16.02 -4.53
N LYS A 156 -25.60 -15.19 -5.36
CA LYS A 156 -25.80 -15.16 -6.82
C LYS A 156 -24.66 -15.82 -7.59
N LYS A 157 -23.41 -15.51 -7.20
CA LYS A 157 -22.21 -15.93 -7.92
C LYS A 157 -21.16 -16.44 -6.95
N LYS A 158 -20.78 -17.70 -7.11
CA LYS A 158 -19.61 -18.27 -6.45
C LYS A 158 -18.35 -17.93 -7.24
N VAL A 159 -17.30 -17.58 -6.51
CA VAL A 159 -15.93 -17.44 -7.02
C VAL A 159 -15.02 -18.30 -6.15
N GLN A 160 -13.96 -18.82 -6.75
CA GLN A 160 -12.94 -19.57 -6.01
C GLN A 160 -11.80 -18.64 -5.59
N ASP A 161 -11.14 -19.01 -4.51
CA ASP A 161 -9.85 -18.42 -4.16
C ASP A 161 -8.78 -18.75 -5.23
N SER A 162 -7.64 -18.05 -5.15
CA SER A 162 -6.44 -18.24 -5.96
C SER A 162 -5.92 -19.68 -6.00
N ASP A 163 -6.22 -20.50 -4.99
CA ASP A 163 -5.79 -21.90 -4.88
C ASP A 163 -6.93 -22.92 -5.06
N GLY A 164 -8.16 -22.45 -5.26
CA GLY A 164 -9.34 -23.28 -5.47
C GLY A 164 -9.89 -23.96 -4.20
N THR A 165 -9.29 -23.76 -3.03
CA THR A 165 -9.67 -24.48 -1.80
C THR A 165 -10.90 -23.89 -1.11
N LYS A 166 -11.06 -22.55 -1.19
CA LYS A 166 -12.22 -21.85 -0.64
C LYS A 166 -13.16 -21.39 -1.74
N GLN A 167 -14.45 -21.45 -1.43
CA GLN A 167 -15.51 -20.86 -2.25
C GLN A 167 -16.10 -19.66 -1.53
N PHE A 168 -16.21 -18.57 -2.28
CA PHE A 168 -16.82 -17.34 -1.80
C PHE A 168 -18.03 -16.99 -2.64
N TYR A 169 -19.08 -16.48 -2.03
CA TYR A 169 -20.02 -15.65 -2.76
C TYR A 169 -19.45 -14.23 -2.88
N HIS A 170 -19.40 -13.69 -4.09
CA HIS A 170 -18.86 -12.36 -4.36
C HIS A 170 -19.99 -11.38 -4.64
N LEU A 171 -20.07 -10.33 -3.83
CA LEU A 171 -20.96 -9.20 -4.06
C LEU A 171 -20.16 -7.92 -4.30
N PRO A 172 -19.96 -7.51 -5.57
CA PRO A 172 -19.15 -6.36 -5.92
C PRO A 172 -19.81 -5.05 -5.49
N ARG A 173 -18.99 -4.08 -5.03
CA ARG A 173 -19.37 -2.70 -4.67
C ARG A 173 -20.63 -2.61 -3.81
N SER A 174 -20.70 -3.47 -2.80
CA SER A 174 -21.90 -3.68 -1.99
C SER A 174 -22.05 -2.72 -0.83
N ILE A 175 -20.96 -2.09 -0.40
CA ILE A 175 -20.98 -1.15 0.72
C ILE A 175 -20.15 0.07 0.42
N LEU A 176 -20.77 1.24 0.57
CA LEU A 176 -20.14 2.55 0.54
C LEU A 176 -19.81 2.98 1.97
N ILE A 177 -18.56 3.38 2.17
CA ILE A 177 -18.05 3.87 3.46
C ILE A 177 -17.53 5.29 3.26
N LYS A 178 -17.99 6.23 4.09
CA LYS A 178 -17.49 7.61 4.13
C LYS A 178 -17.06 7.98 5.54
N CYS A 179 -16.04 8.83 5.66
CA CYS A 179 -15.73 9.57 6.88
C CYS A 179 -16.08 11.05 6.63
N GLU A 180 -17.23 11.47 7.14
CA GLU A 180 -17.80 12.78 6.86
C GLU A 180 -18.27 13.47 8.15
N GLY A 181 -18.02 14.76 8.26
CA GLY A 181 -18.40 15.58 9.42
C GLY A 181 -17.40 15.59 10.57
N GLY A 182 -16.30 14.83 10.47
CA GLY A 182 -15.23 14.78 11.47
C GLY A 182 -14.09 13.83 11.09
N TRP A 183 -13.30 13.43 12.07
CA TRP A 183 -12.16 12.51 11.92
C TRP A 183 -12.08 11.49 13.05
N LEU A 184 -11.26 10.46 12.84
CA LEU A 184 -11.06 9.33 13.73
C LEU A 184 -9.76 9.54 14.51
N ASN A 185 -9.88 9.85 15.81
CA ASN A 185 -8.74 9.98 16.72
C ASN A 185 -8.06 8.63 17.01
N ASP A 186 -8.85 7.57 16.98
CA ASP A 186 -8.40 6.19 17.18
C ASP A 186 -8.78 5.33 15.97
N HIS A 187 -8.20 4.14 15.91
CA HIS A 187 -8.71 3.12 15.00
C HIS A 187 -10.18 2.82 15.33
N GLU A 188 -10.99 2.58 14.31
CA GLU A 188 -12.39 2.21 14.47
C GLU A 188 -12.69 0.88 13.81
N GLU A 189 -13.90 0.36 14.05
CA GLU A 189 -14.35 -0.90 13.48
C GLU A 189 -15.74 -0.75 12.87
N ILE A 190 -15.94 -1.41 11.72
CA ILE A 190 -17.25 -1.73 11.19
C ILE A 190 -17.46 -3.22 11.44
N LYS A 191 -18.40 -3.54 12.31
CA LYS A 191 -18.81 -4.91 12.61
C LYS A 191 -19.86 -5.37 11.62
N VAL A 192 -19.80 -6.65 11.24
CA VAL A 192 -20.81 -7.30 10.42
C VAL A 192 -21.48 -8.39 11.22
N PHE A 193 -22.79 -8.25 11.39
CA PHE A 193 -23.60 -9.24 12.07
C PHE A 193 -24.51 -9.97 11.09
N ALA A 194 -24.57 -11.29 11.20
CA ALA A 194 -25.64 -12.09 10.64
C ALA A 194 -26.81 -12.09 11.62
N LYS A 195 -28.00 -11.71 11.16
CA LYS A 195 -29.22 -11.70 11.97
C LYS A 195 -30.29 -12.59 11.33
N LYS A 196 -30.91 -13.44 12.15
CA LYS A 196 -32.10 -14.22 11.77
C LYS A 196 -33.01 -14.34 12.99
N GLY A 197 -34.20 -13.76 12.89
CA GLY A 197 -35.10 -13.61 14.04
C GLY A 197 -34.41 -12.84 15.18
N SER A 198 -34.37 -13.44 16.36
CA SER A 198 -33.70 -12.89 17.55
C SER A 198 -32.21 -13.18 17.64
N VAL A 199 -31.68 -14.09 16.80
CA VAL A 199 -30.26 -14.48 16.85
C VAL A 199 -29.45 -13.49 16.03
N LYS A 200 -28.38 -12.96 16.64
CA LYS A 200 -27.42 -12.04 16.03
C LYS A 200 -26.00 -12.52 16.36
N VAL A 201 -25.18 -12.78 15.34
CA VAL A 201 -23.81 -13.29 15.49
C VAL A 201 -22.86 -12.41 14.67
N GLU A 202 -21.74 -12.00 15.25
CA GLU A 202 -20.69 -11.28 14.52
C GLU A 202 -19.96 -12.25 13.59
N VAL A 203 -20.00 -11.99 12.29
CA VAL A 203 -19.50 -12.88 11.22
C VAL A 203 -18.38 -12.25 10.39
N GLY A 204 -18.06 -10.98 10.63
CA GLY A 204 -16.96 -10.29 9.98
C GLY A 204 -16.73 -8.90 10.53
N LYS A 205 -15.61 -8.30 10.11
CA LYS A 205 -15.15 -7.00 10.57
C LYS A 205 -14.25 -6.31 9.55
N LEU A 206 -14.33 -4.98 9.50
CA LEU A 206 -13.37 -4.10 8.84
C LEU A 206 -12.76 -3.14 9.87
N MET A 207 -11.44 -3.03 9.90
CA MET A 207 -10.74 -2.01 10.67
C MET A 207 -10.62 -0.72 9.86
N LEU A 208 -10.89 0.41 10.50
CA LEU A 208 -10.70 1.74 9.96
C LEU A 208 -9.45 2.36 10.59
N TYR A 209 -8.50 2.74 9.74
CA TYR A 209 -7.28 3.41 10.16
C TYR A 209 -7.60 4.83 10.65
N LYS A 210 -6.96 5.27 11.74
CA LYS A 210 -7.18 6.60 12.31
C LYS A 210 -6.72 7.68 11.32
N ASN A 211 -7.44 8.80 11.26
CA ASN A 211 -7.19 9.83 10.26
C ASN A 211 -7.23 11.26 10.83
N ASP A 212 -7.12 11.37 12.15
CA ASP A 212 -6.85 12.60 12.90
C ASP A 212 -5.51 13.25 12.57
N SER A 213 -4.60 12.55 11.91
CA SER A 213 -3.35 13.11 11.42
C SER A 213 -3.11 12.70 9.97
N ILE A 214 -3.00 13.70 9.11
CA ILE A 214 -2.57 13.54 7.72
C ILE A 214 -1.14 14.05 7.64
N LYS A 215 -0.24 13.18 7.22
CA LYS A 215 1.16 13.51 7.07
C LYS A 215 1.41 14.25 5.77
N HIS A 216 2.40 15.13 5.77
CA HIS A 216 2.77 15.88 4.58
C HIS A 216 4.21 15.53 4.17
N ALA A 217 4.39 15.20 2.89
CA ALA A 217 5.68 14.91 2.29
C ALA A 217 6.02 15.96 1.23
N ASP A 218 7.06 16.76 1.51
CA ASP A 218 7.59 17.75 0.57
C ASP A 218 8.63 17.10 -0.35
N ILE A 219 8.32 17.00 -1.64
CA ILE A 219 9.20 16.41 -2.64
C ILE A 219 9.74 17.51 -3.56
N ILE A 220 11.05 17.76 -3.49
CA ILE A 220 11.75 18.67 -4.37
C ILE A 220 12.25 17.90 -5.57
N LEU A 221 11.70 18.19 -6.74
CA LEU A 221 12.10 17.53 -7.95
C LEU A 221 13.14 18.37 -8.69
N ILE A 222 14.23 17.72 -9.11
CA ILE A 222 15.42 18.38 -9.65
C ILE A 222 15.86 17.67 -10.94
N PRO A 223 15.56 18.24 -12.11
CA PRO A 223 16.19 17.82 -13.36
C PRO A 223 17.70 18.10 -13.31
N VAL A 224 18.51 17.11 -13.68
CA VAL A 224 19.97 17.22 -13.75
C VAL A 224 20.39 17.36 -15.21
N ILE A 225 21.00 18.49 -15.57
CA ILE A 225 21.58 18.70 -16.90
C ILE A 225 23.04 18.27 -16.86
N THR A 226 23.39 17.30 -17.71
CA THR A 226 24.76 16.82 -17.86
C THR A 226 25.39 17.19 -19.20
N GLU A 227 24.59 17.58 -20.19
CA GLU A 227 25.06 17.86 -21.55
C GLU A 227 24.07 18.77 -22.30
N TYR A 228 24.60 19.48 -23.31
CA TYR A 228 23.84 20.29 -24.25
C TYR A 228 23.98 19.71 -25.66
N ARG A 229 22.92 19.77 -26.46
CA ARG A 229 22.93 19.40 -27.89
C ARG A 229 22.39 20.55 -28.73
N GLY A 230 23.21 21.04 -29.66
CA GLY A 230 22.84 22.19 -30.49
C GLY A 230 22.48 23.44 -29.67
N GLY A 231 23.20 23.68 -28.57
CA GLY A 231 22.96 24.82 -27.67
C GLY A 231 21.74 24.68 -26.74
N LYS A 232 21.02 23.56 -26.76
CA LYS A 232 19.88 23.30 -25.86
C LYS A 232 20.23 22.26 -24.80
N PRO A 233 19.82 22.44 -23.53
CA PRO A 233 20.07 21.45 -22.49
C PRO A 233 19.29 20.17 -22.79
N ILE A 234 19.91 19.02 -22.59
CA ILE A 234 19.20 17.74 -22.65
C ILE A 234 18.56 17.49 -21.29
N LEU A 235 17.24 17.61 -21.22
CA LEU A 235 16.46 17.39 -20.01
C LEU A 235 15.92 15.95 -19.95
N PRO A 236 15.70 15.41 -18.74
CA PRO A 236 14.95 14.17 -18.57
C PRO A 236 13.51 14.37 -19.06
N ASP A 237 13.06 13.47 -19.95
CA ASP A 237 11.69 13.49 -20.45
C ASP A 237 10.68 13.20 -19.31
N ARG A 238 9.51 13.85 -19.36
CA ARG A 238 8.29 13.49 -18.61
C ARG A 238 8.32 13.54 -17.08
N VAL A 239 8.89 14.61 -16.56
CA VAL A 239 8.78 14.96 -15.13
C VAL A 239 7.32 15.05 -14.62
N ASP A 240 6.36 15.35 -15.49
CA ASP A 240 4.95 15.59 -15.12
C ASP A 240 4.09 14.33 -15.10
N ALA A 241 4.54 13.25 -15.77
CA ALA A 241 3.67 12.09 -16.06
C ALA A 241 3.25 11.30 -14.82
N TYR A 242 4.00 11.40 -13.72
CA TYR A 242 3.75 10.63 -12.49
C TYR A 242 3.40 11.49 -11.28
N GLU A 243 3.23 12.80 -11.47
CA GLU A 243 2.82 13.70 -10.40
C GLU A 243 1.47 13.27 -9.82
N HIS A 244 0.51 12.91 -10.68
CA HIS A 244 -0.79 12.41 -10.21
C HIS A 244 -0.63 11.11 -9.40
N LEU A 245 0.21 10.17 -9.85
CA LEU A 245 0.47 8.92 -9.15
C LEU A 245 1.01 9.19 -7.73
N ILE A 246 2.03 10.03 -7.60
CA ILE A 246 2.66 10.37 -6.32
C ILE A 246 1.69 11.11 -5.40
N LYS A 247 1.03 12.17 -5.90
CA LYS A 247 0.20 13.08 -5.09
C LYS A 247 -1.18 12.53 -4.75
N ARG A 248 -1.73 11.62 -5.57
CA ARG A 248 -3.16 11.27 -5.54
C ARG A 248 -3.42 9.76 -5.44
N ILE A 249 -2.41 8.92 -5.60
CA ILE A 249 -2.58 7.46 -5.65
C ILE A 249 -1.66 6.78 -4.63
N SER A 250 -0.34 6.79 -4.80
CA SER A 250 0.55 5.90 -4.06
C SER A 250 0.51 6.12 -2.54
N PHE A 251 0.81 7.34 -2.07
CA PHE A 251 0.99 7.63 -0.65
C PHE A 251 -0.31 7.98 0.09
N ASN A 252 -1.40 8.21 -0.66
CA ASN A 252 -2.74 8.34 -0.09
C ASN A 252 -3.16 7.10 0.70
N GLN A 253 -2.60 5.93 0.36
CA GLN A 253 -2.83 4.68 1.10
C GLN A 253 -2.47 4.82 2.58
N ALA A 254 -1.44 5.61 2.91
CA ALA A 254 -0.98 5.88 4.26
C ALA A 254 -1.47 7.23 4.83
N LEU A 255 -2.43 7.89 4.17
CA LEU A 255 -2.85 9.27 4.45
C LEU A 255 -1.66 10.25 4.50
N ILE A 256 -0.72 10.07 3.57
CA ILE A 256 0.37 11.02 3.33
C ILE A 256 0.00 11.84 2.09
N ARG A 257 -0.05 13.16 2.25
CA ARG A 257 -0.15 14.11 1.14
C ARG A 257 1.24 14.45 0.65
N ALA A 258 1.57 13.91 -0.52
CA ALA A 258 2.77 14.33 -1.22
C ALA A 258 2.49 15.63 -1.99
N GLU A 259 3.41 16.59 -1.89
CA GLU A 259 3.47 17.78 -2.73
C GLU A 259 4.79 17.81 -3.50
N ILE A 260 4.70 18.13 -4.79
CA ILE A 260 5.88 18.20 -5.67
C ILE A 260 6.19 19.66 -5.94
N LYS A 261 7.40 20.07 -5.60
CA LYS A 261 7.95 21.42 -5.83
C LYS A 261 9.02 21.35 -6.91
N ARG A 262 8.86 22.15 -7.96
CA ARG A 262 9.73 22.19 -9.15
C ARG A 262 10.50 23.51 -9.19
N GLU A 263 11.22 23.75 -8.11
CA GLU A 263 11.79 25.08 -7.85
C GLU A 263 13.11 25.29 -8.58
N THR A 264 13.72 24.24 -9.15
CA THR A 264 15.08 24.36 -9.66
C THR A 264 15.54 23.25 -10.61
N ILE A 265 16.63 23.54 -11.31
CA ILE A 265 17.38 22.62 -12.19
C ILE A 265 18.82 22.61 -11.70
N PHE A 266 19.46 21.45 -11.72
CA PHE A 266 20.88 21.33 -11.39
C PHE A 266 21.71 21.13 -12.65
N ASP A 267 22.33 22.22 -13.13
CA ASP A 267 23.15 22.21 -14.34
C ASP A 267 24.62 21.95 -14.00
N LEU A 268 25.03 20.68 -14.13
CA LEU A 268 26.41 20.26 -13.87
C LEU A 268 27.37 20.77 -14.93
N THR A 269 26.88 21.21 -16.10
CA THR A 269 27.77 21.65 -17.17
C THR A 269 28.54 22.92 -16.83
N LYS A 270 28.08 23.68 -15.82
CA LYS A 270 28.71 24.89 -15.30
C LYS A 270 29.94 24.62 -14.44
N TYR A 271 30.19 23.36 -14.04
CA TYR A 271 31.20 23.00 -13.05
C TYR A 271 32.22 21.99 -13.60
N GLN A 272 32.60 22.09 -14.88
CA GLN A 272 33.51 21.15 -15.57
C GLN A 272 34.88 20.96 -14.89
N SER A 273 35.33 21.95 -14.12
CA SER A 273 36.60 21.86 -13.38
C SER A 273 36.52 20.88 -12.20
N ASP A 274 35.32 20.50 -11.74
CA ASP A 274 35.14 19.55 -10.65
C ASP A 274 35.24 18.10 -11.19
N PRO A 275 36.18 17.27 -10.71
CA PRO A 275 36.41 15.94 -11.27
C PRO A 275 35.18 15.02 -11.14
N LEU A 276 34.29 15.26 -10.18
CA LEU A 276 33.05 14.48 -10.03
C LEU A 276 32.06 14.75 -11.17
N VAL A 277 32.10 15.93 -11.81
CA VAL A 277 31.27 16.21 -12.99
C VAL A 277 31.68 15.30 -14.15
N ASN A 278 32.98 15.13 -14.38
CA ASN A 278 33.49 14.22 -15.41
C ASN A 278 33.08 12.76 -15.15
N PHE A 279 33.12 12.33 -13.88
CA PHE A 279 32.62 11.02 -13.47
C PHE A 279 31.13 10.84 -13.82
N ILE A 280 30.26 11.80 -13.43
CA ILE A 280 28.82 11.74 -13.73
C ILE A 280 28.58 11.75 -15.25
N GLN A 281 29.26 12.61 -16.00
CA GLN A 281 29.08 12.73 -17.44
C GLN A 281 29.51 11.49 -18.21
N SER A 282 30.57 10.81 -17.75
CA SER A 282 31.12 9.58 -18.34
C SER A 282 30.38 8.31 -17.91
N SER A 283 29.41 8.42 -16.99
CA SER A 283 28.65 7.28 -16.51
C SER A 283 27.95 6.47 -17.62
N THR A 284 27.98 5.15 -17.46
CA THR A 284 27.39 4.19 -18.38
C THR A 284 26.58 3.13 -17.62
N TYR A 285 26.01 2.16 -18.33
CA TYR A 285 25.27 1.06 -17.72
C TYR A 285 26.07 0.29 -16.66
N SER A 286 27.41 0.20 -16.78
CA SER A 286 28.27 -0.45 -15.80
C SER A 286 28.60 0.40 -14.57
N THR A 287 28.24 1.68 -14.57
CA THR A 287 28.47 2.57 -13.42
C THR A 287 27.57 2.15 -12.26
N SER A 288 28.15 2.02 -11.07
CA SER A 288 27.41 1.76 -9.84
C SER A 288 26.44 2.91 -9.55
N ALA A 289 25.16 2.58 -9.37
CA ALA A 289 24.12 3.55 -9.00
C ALA A 289 24.44 4.24 -7.67
N SER A 290 25.00 3.51 -6.70
CA SER A 290 25.40 4.06 -5.40
C SER A 290 26.56 5.06 -5.52
N GLU A 291 27.56 4.76 -6.34
CA GLU A 291 28.67 5.71 -6.58
C GLU A 291 28.21 6.94 -7.36
N PHE A 292 27.29 6.77 -8.31
CA PHE A 292 26.66 7.89 -9.00
C PHE A 292 25.89 8.78 -8.02
N ALA A 293 25.05 8.20 -7.17
CA ALA A 293 24.27 8.94 -6.18
C ALA A 293 25.20 9.69 -5.20
N ARG A 294 26.28 9.06 -4.73
CA ARG A 294 27.29 9.69 -3.88
C ARG A 294 27.94 10.90 -4.57
N ALA A 295 28.43 10.74 -5.80
CA ALA A 295 29.07 11.84 -6.52
C ALA A 295 28.10 13.00 -6.82
N LEU A 296 26.86 12.67 -7.19
CA LEU A 296 25.81 13.67 -7.41
C LEU A 296 25.46 14.42 -6.12
N ARG A 297 25.41 13.71 -4.99
CA ARG A 297 25.18 14.29 -3.66
C ARG A 297 26.27 15.29 -3.30
N GLU A 298 27.54 14.91 -3.45
CA GLU A 298 28.68 15.78 -3.16
C GLU A 298 28.65 17.05 -4.01
N LEU A 299 28.36 16.91 -5.31
CA LEU A 299 28.18 18.05 -6.22
C LEU A 299 27.00 18.93 -5.81
N TYR A 300 25.86 18.34 -5.45
CA TYR A 300 24.68 19.10 -5.05
C TYR A 300 24.88 19.82 -3.72
N ASN A 301 25.55 19.21 -2.74
CA ASN A 301 25.88 19.90 -1.49
C ASN A 301 26.81 21.09 -1.72
N LYS A 302 27.68 21.04 -2.73
CA LYS A 302 28.62 22.12 -3.07
C LYS A 302 28.01 23.23 -3.92
N TYR A 303 27.17 22.87 -4.88
CA TYR A 303 26.72 23.78 -5.96
C TYR A 303 25.20 23.84 -6.13
N GLY A 304 24.47 23.09 -5.31
CA GLY A 304 23.03 22.97 -5.39
C GLY A 304 22.34 24.32 -5.19
N PRO A 305 21.31 24.65 -5.98
CA PRO A 305 20.61 25.93 -5.88
C PRO A 305 19.76 26.06 -4.61
N ILE A 306 19.40 24.94 -3.98
CA ILE A 306 18.68 24.93 -2.69
C ILE A 306 19.65 24.41 -1.64
N GLN A 307 20.15 25.32 -0.82
CA GLN A 307 21.10 24.99 0.25
C GLN A 307 20.32 24.47 1.47
N VAL A 308 20.71 23.28 1.93
CA VAL A 308 20.22 22.67 3.17
C VAL A 308 21.31 22.83 4.22
N ASN A 309 20.94 23.27 5.43
CA ASN A 309 21.91 23.39 6.51
C ASN A 309 22.53 22.01 6.83
N GLY A 310 23.83 21.88 6.62
CA GLY A 310 24.58 20.62 6.73
C GLY A 310 24.53 19.72 5.49
N GLY A 311 23.82 20.11 4.42
CA GLY A 311 23.69 19.32 3.19
C GLY A 311 22.59 18.26 3.24
N ILE A 312 22.23 17.74 2.07
CA ILE A 312 21.35 16.58 1.92
C ILE A 312 22.12 15.30 2.24
N ASP A 313 21.42 14.30 2.79
CA ASP A 313 21.87 12.93 3.00
C ASP A 313 23.32 12.78 3.53
N GLN A 314 23.57 13.25 4.75
CA GLN A 314 24.92 13.45 5.32
C GLN A 314 25.73 12.17 5.65
N ASN A 315 26.13 11.37 4.65
CA ASN A 315 27.15 10.31 4.73
C ASN A 315 27.18 9.52 6.07
N GLY A 316 26.02 9.17 6.63
CA GLY A 316 25.94 8.22 7.74
C GLY A 316 26.19 8.80 9.11
N ASN A 317 26.45 10.11 9.19
CA ASN A 317 26.75 10.80 10.44
C ASN A 317 25.54 11.47 11.09
N GLY A 318 24.36 11.41 10.49
CA GLY A 318 23.15 11.94 11.10
C GLY A 318 22.15 12.44 10.09
N THR A 319 20.88 12.34 10.47
CA THR A 319 19.73 12.86 9.74
C THR A 319 20.02 14.27 9.20
N SER A 320 20.07 14.40 7.87
CA SER A 320 19.79 15.69 7.23
C SER A 320 18.63 16.34 7.97
N ASN A 321 18.79 17.59 8.41
CA ASN A 321 17.73 18.36 9.06
C ASN A 321 16.60 18.71 8.07
N SER A 322 16.76 18.36 6.79
CA SER A 322 15.71 18.52 5.80
C SER A 322 14.51 17.65 6.13
N LYS A 323 13.34 18.30 6.16
CA LYS A 323 12.03 17.66 6.14
C LYS A 323 11.50 17.46 4.71
N LYS A 324 12.41 17.46 3.72
CA LYS A 324 12.11 17.37 2.29
C LYS A 324 12.88 16.22 1.68
N THR A 325 12.28 15.54 0.72
CA THR A 325 12.93 14.54 -0.13
C THR A 325 13.31 15.16 -1.48
N PHE A 326 14.55 14.98 -1.90
CA PHE A 326 15.11 15.48 -3.15
C PHE A 326 15.15 14.36 -4.19
N VAL A 327 14.41 14.55 -5.28
CA VAL A 327 14.31 13.58 -6.39
C VAL A 327 15.05 14.14 -7.59
N PHE A 328 16.21 13.56 -7.89
CA PHE A 328 17.03 13.90 -9.02
C PHE A 328 16.65 13.07 -10.24
N LEU A 329 16.38 13.74 -11.36
CA LEU A 329 16.09 13.09 -12.63
C LEU A 329 17.25 13.30 -13.59
N THR A 330 17.79 12.22 -14.14
CA THR A 330 18.95 12.30 -15.02
C THR A 330 18.76 11.51 -16.31
N THR A 331 19.34 12.02 -17.39
CA THR A 331 19.44 11.32 -18.68
C THR A 331 20.62 10.35 -18.73
N LYS A 332 21.38 10.23 -17.64
CA LYS A 332 22.40 9.20 -17.49
C LYS A 332 21.78 7.86 -17.07
N GLN A 333 22.47 6.78 -17.39
CA GLN A 333 21.99 5.42 -17.18
C GLN A 333 22.96 4.65 -16.29
N THR A 334 22.41 3.73 -15.50
CA THR A 334 23.15 2.71 -14.76
C THR A 334 22.43 1.37 -14.96
N ALA A 335 22.95 0.30 -14.35
CA ALA A 335 22.24 -0.99 -14.31
C ALA A 335 20.90 -0.90 -13.54
N SER A 336 20.82 0.04 -12.58
CA SER A 336 19.60 0.30 -11.82
C SER A 336 18.70 1.32 -12.53
N GLY A 337 17.39 1.16 -12.34
CA GLY A 337 16.40 2.13 -12.81
C GLY A 337 16.33 3.39 -11.94
N GLY A 338 16.52 3.20 -10.64
CA GLY A 338 16.56 4.27 -9.65
C GLY A 338 17.39 3.82 -8.45
N ILE A 339 17.62 4.75 -7.54
CA ILE A 339 18.22 4.48 -6.24
C ILE A 339 17.76 5.53 -5.23
N CYS A 340 17.41 5.07 -4.03
CA CYS A 340 17.40 5.90 -2.84
C CYS A 340 18.65 5.64 -2.02
N THR A 341 19.18 6.71 -1.45
CA THR A 341 20.35 6.67 -0.57
C THR A 341 20.02 5.92 0.74
N LEU A 342 20.95 5.09 1.21
CA LEU A 342 20.85 4.33 2.46
C LEU A 342 22.17 4.44 3.19
N ASP A 343 22.13 4.86 4.44
CA ASP A 343 23.34 5.03 5.24
C ASP A 343 23.19 4.51 6.67
N GLY A 344 24.09 3.62 7.09
CA GLY A 344 24.09 3.07 8.44
C GLY A 344 22.74 2.46 8.87
N TYR A 345 21.96 1.92 7.93
CA TYR A 345 20.58 1.43 8.10
C TYR A 345 19.48 2.50 8.21
N VAL A 346 19.76 3.75 7.84
CA VAL A 346 18.78 4.85 7.78
C VAL A 346 18.63 5.29 6.34
N TRP A 347 17.39 5.29 5.84
CA TRP A 347 17.12 5.78 4.50
C TRP A 347 17.32 7.30 4.40
N GLY A 348 17.89 7.73 3.28
CA GLY A 348 18.24 9.11 3.00
C GLY A 348 17.08 9.92 2.43
N ASP A 349 17.29 11.21 2.31
CA ASP A 349 16.36 12.16 1.69
C ASP A 349 16.69 12.41 0.21
N MET A 350 17.57 11.61 -0.39
CA MET A 350 17.97 11.72 -1.79
C MET A 350 17.57 10.47 -2.59
N VAL A 351 16.85 10.72 -3.69
CA VAL A 351 16.43 9.75 -4.70
C VAL A 351 17.01 10.16 -6.04
N VAL A 352 17.52 9.20 -6.83
CA VAL A 352 17.92 9.41 -8.22
C VAL A 352 17.12 8.47 -9.12
N VAL A 353 16.50 9.00 -10.16
CA VAL A 353 15.86 8.22 -11.23
C VAL A 353 16.68 8.35 -12.50
N PHE A 354 17.14 7.21 -13.02
CA PHE A 354 17.99 7.13 -14.20
C PHE A 354 17.17 7.05 -15.48
N LYS A 355 17.83 7.30 -16.62
CA LYS A 355 17.23 7.31 -17.96
C LYS A 355 16.35 6.10 -18.26
N SER A 356 16.77 4.90 -17.83
CA SER A 356 16.05 3.65 -18.04
C SER A 356 14.64 3.69 -17.44
N ASN A 357 14.43 4.38 -16.32
CA ASN A 357 13.16 4.39 -15.60
C ASN A 357 12.47 5.74 -15.50
N LEU A 358 12.96 6.76 -16.23
CA LEU A 358 12.24 8.02 -16.36
C LEU A 358 10.79 7.82 -16.85
N ASN A 359 10.53 6.78 -17.64
CA ASN A 359 9.19 6.43 -18.17
C ASN A 359 8.54 5.22 -17.45
N HIS A 360 9.01 4.84 -16.26
CA HIS A 360 8.48 3.73 -15.48
C HIS A 360 7.80 4.24 -14.21
N ALA A 361 6.45 4.30 -14.25
CA ALA A 361 5.61 4.85 -13.18
C ALA A 361 5.90 4.24 -11.80
N HIS A 362 6.16 2.93 -11.76
CA HIS A 362 6.44 2.18 -10.53
C HIS A 362 7.70 2.69 -9.80
N SER A 363 8.73 3.14 -10.53
CA SER A 363 10.00 3.53 -9.93
C SER A 363 9.87 4.71 -9.00
N TYR A 364 9.00 5.68 -9.30
CA TYR A 364 8.90 6.88 -8.48
C TYR A 364 8.38 6.56 -7.07
N PRO A 365 7.23 5.90 -6.88
CA PRO A 365 6.79 5.49 -5.55
C PRO A 365 7.71 4.46 -4.88
N HIS A 366 8.42 3.61 -5.65
CA HIS A 366 9.37 2.64 -5.10
C HIS A 366 10.56 3.34 -4.43
N GLU A 367 11.25 4.23 -5.16
CA GLU A 367 12.40 4.95 -4.62
C GLU A 367 12.00 5.94 -3.53
N LEU A 368 10.83 6.58 -3.67
CA LEU A 368 10.27 7.42 -2.60
C LEU A 368 9.88 6.59 -1.36
N GLY A 369 9.40 5.36 -1.55
CA GLY A 369 9.10 4.44 -0.47
C GLY A 369 10.34 4.14 0.37
N HIS A 370 11.49 3.95 -0.28
CA HIS A 370 12.77 3.89 0.43
C HIS A 370 13.05 5.18 1.22
N SER A 371 12.92 6.36 0.60
CA SER A 371 13.11 7.63 1.31
C SER A 371 12.17 7.81 2.50
N PHE A 372 11.01 7.13 2.50
CA PHE A 372 10.05 7.07 3.60
C PHE A 372 10.26 5.82 4.49
N SER A 373 11.52 5.39 4.61
CA SER A 373 11.98 4.32 5.49
C SER A 373 11.55 2.89 5.14
N LEU A 374 11.03 2.62 3.94
CA LEU A 374 10.61 1.27 3.57
C LEU A 374 11.78 0.44 3.00
N PRO A 375 12.07 -0.77 3.53
CA PRO A 375 12.91 -1.74 2.85
C PRO A 375 12.15 -2.43 1.71
N HIS A 376 12.86 -3.19 0.88
CA HIS A 376 12.21 -4.14 -0.03
C HIS A 376 11.42 -5.20 0.73
N THR A 377 10.33 -5.71 0.13
CA THR A 377 9.52 -6.78 0.75
C THR A 377 10.28 -8.09 0.93
N PHE A 378 11.31 -8.33 0.12
CA PHE A 378 12.16 -9.52 0.15
C PHE A 378 13.49 -9.29 0.88
N GLN A 379 13.69 -8.11 1.46
CA GLN A 379 14.88 -7.83 2.26
C GLN A 379 14.87 -8.69 3.52
N THR A 380 16.07 -9.07 3.98
CA THR A 380 16.30 -9.80 5.23
C THR A 380 17.09 -8.93 6.21
N GLY A 381 17.17 -9.36 7.46
CA GLY A 381 17.92 -8.66 8.51
C GLY A 381 17.10 -7.62 9.28
N SER A 382 17.78 -6.76 10.03
CA SER A 382 17.20 -5.86 11.03
C SER A 382 16.21 -4.83 10.47
N LEU A 383 16.34 -4.46 9.19
CA LEU A 383 15.44 -3.53 8.52
C LEU A 383 14.10 -4.16 8.12
N ALA A 384 14.07 -5.49 7.93
CA ALA A 384 12.90 -6.17 7.41
C ALA A 384 11.91 -6.50 8.53
N LYS A 385 10.72 -5.88 8.50
CA LYS A 385 9.63 -6.26 9.42
C LYS A 385 9.10 -7.66 9.07
N HIS A 386 8.84 -7.91 7.79
CA HIS A 386 8.38 -9.18 7.24
C HIS A 386 9.06 -9.42 5.88
N THR A 387 9.42 -10.67 5.59
CA THR A 387 10.11 -11.03 4.35
C THR A 387 9.22 -11.91 3.47
N PHE A 388 9.15 -11.55 2.20
CA PHE A 388 8.42 -12.26 1.15
C PHE A 388 9.37 -12.75 0.05
N TYR A 389 8.93 -13.71 -0.76
CA TYR A 389 9.64 -14.02 -1.99
C TYR A 389 9.57 -12.85 -2.98
N GLN A 390 10.74 -12.45 -3.48
CA GLN A 390 10.91 -11.39 -4.48
C GLN A 390 10.10 -11.66 -5.76
N GLY A 391 9.39 -10.66 -6.26
CA GLY A 391 8.71 -10.66 -7.56
C GLY A 391 7.34 -11.32 -7.55
N TYR A 392 6.71 -11.50 -6.39
CA TYR A 392 5.44 -12.22 -6.25
C TYR A 392 4.29 -11.39 -5.66
N THR A 393 4.56 -10.19 -5.16
CA THR A 393 3.57 -9.33 -4.51
C THR A 393 3.22 -8.13 -5.38
N GLU A 394 2.03 -7.56 -5.17
CA GLU A 394 1.66 -6.25 -5.73
C GLU A 394 2.21 -5.08 -4.91
N ASN A 395 3.21 -5.30 -4.07
CA ASN A 395 3.73 -4.24 -3.22
C ASN A 395 4.63 -3.30 -4.02
N PHE A 396 4.52 -1.99 -3.80
CA PHE A 396 5.44 -1.02 -4.42
C PHE A 396 6.90 -1.28 -4.08
N MET A 397 7.20 -1.94 -2.95
CA MET A 397 8.56 -2.28 -2.52
C MET A 397 9.02 -3.67 -2.99
N ASP A 398 8.30 -4.29 -3.92
CA ASP A 398 8.73 -5.52 -4.59
C ASP A 398 9.33 -5.22 -5.97
N TYR A 399 9.98 -6.22 -6.56
CA TYR A 399 10.67 -6.07 -7.83
C TYR A 399 9.84 -6.50 -9.03
N TRP A 400 10.26 -5.96 -10.18
CA TRP A 400 9.75 -6.28 -11.51
C TRP A 400 9.91 -7.76 -11.87
N SER A 401 10.89 -8.45 -11.30
CA SER A 401 11.11 -9.87 -11.55
C SER A 401 11.48 -10.61 -10.27
N ASP A 402 11.24 -11.91 -10.28
CA ASP A 402 11.74 -12.80 -9.25
C ASP A 402 13.24 -13.08 -9.40
N GLY A 403 13.79 -13.86 -8.46
CA GLY A 403 15.20 -14.24 -8.47
C GLY A 403 15.63 -15.18 -9.62
N ALA A 404 14.68 -15.70 -10.41
CA ALA A 404 14.93 -16.47 -11.63
C ALA A 404 14.73 -15.64 -12.91
N GLY A 405 14.47 -14.34 -12.78
CA GLY A 405 14.23 -13.42 -13.90
C GLY A 405 12.83 -13.50 -14.49
N GLN A 406 11.89 -14.23 -13.87
CA GLN A 406 10.50 -14.24 -14.33
C GLN A 406 9.82 -12.92 -13.96
N VAL A 407 9.10 -12.34 -14.91
CA VAL A 407 8.40 -11.06 -14.71
C VAL A 407 7.31 -11.22 -13.67
N ASN A 408 7.33 -10.34 -12.67
CA ASN A 408 6.25 -10.17 -11.72
C ASN A 408 4.99 -9.74 -12.48
N LYS A 409 3.95 -10.58 -12.44
CA LYS A 409 2.66 -10.37 -13.12
C LYS A 409 1.99 -9.03 -12.79
N PHE A 410 2.31 -8.40 -11.66
CA PHE A 410 1.75 -7.10 -11.29
C PHE A 410 2.33 -5.95 -12.12
N HIS A 411 3.50 -6.14 -12.72
CA HIS A 411 4.09 -5.19 -13.66
C HIS A 411 3.67 -5.42 -15.12
N ASP A 412 2.84 -6.43 -15.41
CA ASP A 412 2.24 -6.58 -16.74
C ASP A 412 1.19 -5.49 -16.97
N ASN A 413 1.54 -4.50 -17.79
CA ASN A 413 0.69 -3.38 -18.17
C ASN A 413 -0.65 -3.81 -18.79
N LYS A 414 -0.77 -5.03 -19.35
CA LYS A 414 -2.04 -5.55 -19.87
C LYS A 414 -3.04 -5.84 -18.75
N LEU A 415 -2.55 -6.18 -17.56
CA LEU A 415 -3.38 -6.57 -16.43
C LEU A 415 -3.83 -5.38 -15.57
N LYS A 416 -3.28 -4.17 -15.80
CA LYS A 416 -3.60 -2.91 -15.11
C LYS A 416 -3.75 -3.07 -13.59
N ARG A 417 -2.86 -3.83 -12.97
CA ARG A 417 -3.00 -4.17 -11.55
C ARG A 417 -2.48 -3.03 -10.67
N PRO A 418 -3.22 -2.66 -9.62
CA PRO A 418 -2.79 -1.63 -8.68
C PRO A 418 -1.69 -2.14 -7.75
N PHE A 419 -0.67 -1.31 -7.55
CA PHE A 419 0.32 -1.53 -6.50
C PHE A 419 -0.17 -0.99 -5.15
N THR A 420 0.26 -1.62 -4.08
CA THR A 420 -0.17 -1.30 -2.72
C THR A 420 0.99 -1.20 -1.75
N PHE A 421 0.74 -0.55 -0.61
CA PHE A 421 1.54 -0.71 0.59
C PHE A 421 0.75 -1.52 1.63
N TYR A 422 1.45 -2.29 2.45
CA TYR A 422 0.86 -2.98 3.60
C TYR A 422 0.52 -1.99 4.72
N LYS A 423 -0.42 -2.32 5.60
CA LYS A 423 -0.80 -1.47 6.74
C LYS A 423 0.42 -1.09 7.59
N TRP A 424 1.30 -2.04 7.88
CA TRP A 424 2.50 -1.76 8.67
C TRP A 424 3.51 -0.87 7.94
N GLN A 425 3.51 -0.85 6.60
CA GLN A 425 4.31 0.11 5.83
C GLN A 425 3.69 1.50 5.89
N TRP A 426 2.35 1.63 6.00
CA TRP A 426 1.72 2.92 6.27
C TRP A 426 2.21 3.49 7.60
N ASP A 427 2.28 2.66 8.64
CA ASP A 427 2.79 3.07 9.95
C ASP A 427 4.26 3.51 9.90
N ILE A 428 5.12 2.75 9.22
CA ILE A 428 6.55 3.09 9.05
C ILE A 428 6.70 4.44 8.33
N MET A 429 6.06 4.59 7.17
CA MET A 429 6.19 5.83 6.39
C MET A 429 5.71 7.04 7.18
N ARG A 430 4.58 6.93 7.91
CA ARG A 430 4.02 8.05 8.70
C ARG A 430 4.91 8.46 9.88
N GLN A 431 5.83 7.61 10.31
CA GLN A 431 6.81 7.88 11.37
C GLN A 431 8.16 8.35 10.82
N ASP A 432 8.32 8.38 9.49
CA ASP A 432 9.56 8.80 8.86
C ASP A 432 9.89 10.26 9.20
N LYS A 433 11.20 10.55 9.32
CA LYS A 433 11.72 11.87 9.66
C LYS A 433 11.26 12.97 8.69
N SER A 434 11.00 12.64 7.43
CA SER A 434 10.59 13.58 6.38
C SER A 434 9.09 13.94 6.44
N MET A 435 8.31 13.24 7.27
CA MET A 435 6.89 13.54 7.44
C MET A 435 6.69 14.71 8.41
N LEU A 436 5.97 15.73 7.94
CA LEU A 436 5.47 16.84 8.76
C LEU A 436 4.13 16.49 9.41
#